data_AF-A0A376V9J3-F1
#
_entry.id   AF-A0A376V9J3-F1
#
_cell.length_a   1.000
_cell.length_b   1.000
_cell.length_c   1.000
_cell.angle_alpha   90.00
_cell.angle_beta   90.00
_cell.angle_gamma   90.00
#
_symmetry.space_group_name_H-M   'P 1'
#
loop_
_entity.id
_entity.type
_entity.pdbx_description
1 polymer ?
#
loop_
_entity_poly.entity_id
_entity_poly.type
_entity_poly.pdbx_seq_one_letter_code
_entity_poly.pdbx_strand_id
1 'polypeptide(L)' 'MKSRFGWGLTVAIEPPELETRVAILMKKADENDIRLPGEVAFFIAKRLRSNVRELEGALNRVIANANFTGRAITIDFGA' A
#
# COMPACT_ATOMS: atom_id res chain seq x y z
N MET A 1 -11.92 -19.10 -36.77
CA MET A 1 -12.17 -17.90 -35.94
C MET A 1 -10.87 -17.53 -35.25
N LYS A 2 -10.06 -16.65 -35.87
CA LYS A 2 -8.74 -16.25 -35.37
C LYS A 2 -8.75 -14.78 -34.98
N SER A 3 -8.16 -14.50 -33.82
CA SER A 3 -7.46 -13.26 -33.48
C SER A 3 -8.27 -11.96 -33.41
N ARG A 4 -8.69 -11.61 -32.19
CA ARG A 4 -8.92 -10.21 -31.76
C ARG A 4 -8.21 -9.90 -30.44
N PHE A 5 -7.16 -10.64 -30.10
CA PHE A 5 -6.44 -10.49 -28.83
C PHE A 5 -5.07 -9.83 -29.05
N GLY A 6 -5.06 -8.58 -29.53
CA GLY A 6 -3.78 -7.92 -29.82
C GLY A 6 -3.83 -6.43 -30.14
N TRP A 7 -4.85 -5.69 -29.68
CA TRP A 7 -4.99 -4.25 -29.98
C TRP A 7 -5.15 -3.39 -28.72
N GLY A 8 -4.30 -3.64 -27.74
CA GLY A 8 -3.99 -2.66 -26.71
C GLY A 8 -2.52 -2.80 -26.41
N LEU A 9 -1.73 -1.74 -26.58
CA LEU A 9 -0.36 -1.70 -26.06
C LEU A 9 -0.41 -2.19 -24.60
N THR A 10 0.08 -3.41 -24.35
CA THR A 10 0.32 -3.90 -22.99
C THR A 10 1.52 -3.13 -22.46
N VAL A 11 1.29 -1.88 -22.06
CA VAL A 11 2.25 -1.14 -21.24
C VAL A 11 2.37 -1.90 -19.94
N ALA A 12 3.57 -2.40 -19.66
CA ALA A 12 3.88 -2.94 -18.35
C ALA A 12 3.67 -1.83 -17.32
N ILE A 13 2.83 -2.07 -16.31
CA ILE A 13 2.71 -1.15 -15.18
C ILE A 13 3.96 -1.36 -14.33
N GLU A 14 4.85 -0.38 -14.39
CA GLU A 14 6.03 -0.37 -13.53
C GLU A 14 5.63 -0.13 -12.07
N PRO A 15 6.35 -0.74 -11.11
CA PRO A 15 6.19 -0.42 -9.70
C PRO A 15 6.35 1.09 -9.45
N PRO A 16 5.45 1.71 -8.68
CA PRO A 16 5.61 3.11 -8.28
C PRO A 16 6.88 3.31 -7.45
N GLU A 17 7.52 4.47 -7.60
CA GLU A 17 8.65 4.90 -6.79
C GLU A 17 8.33 5.02 -5.29
N LEU A 18 9.35 5.03 -4.44
CA LEU A 18 9.17 5.04 -2.97
C LEU A 18 8.25 6.18 -2.50
N GLU A 19 8.50 7.39 -2.98
CA GLU A 19 7.70 8.57 -2.66
C GLU A 19 6.22 8.36 -3.04
N THR A 20 5.99 7.85 -4.25
CA THR A 20 4.64 7.53 -4.74
C THR A 20 3.97 6.45 -3.89
N ARG A 21 4.71 5.42 -3.45
CA ARG A 21 4.17 4.38 -2.54
C ARG A 21 3.76 4.95 -1.18
N VAL A 22 4.56 5.86 -0.63
CA VAL A 22 4.21 6.56 0.62
C VAL A 22 2.95 7.40 0.42
N ALA A 23 2.88 8.19 -0.64
CA ALA A 23 1.72 9.02 -0.95
C ALA A 23 0.43 8.19 -1.13
N ILE A 24 0.54 7.02 -1.78
CA ILE A 24 -0.58 6.08 -1.93
C ILE A 24 -1.05 5.58 -0.55
N LEU A 25 -0.12 5.14 0.32
CA LEU A 25 -0.47 4.67 1.66
C LEU A 25 -1.15 5.76 2.50
N MET A 26 -0.62 6.99 2.47
CA MET A 26 -1.20 8.13 3.19
C MET A 26 -2.61 8.43 2.69
N LYS A 27 -2.77 8.56 1.36
CA LYS A 27 -4.09 8.80 0.75
C LYS A 27 -5.10 7.70 1.10
N LYS A 28 -4.67 6.44 1.08
CA LYS A 28 -5.52 5.29 1.43
C LYS A 28 -5.90 5.30 2.90
N ALA A 29 -4.98 5.68 3.80
CA ALA A 29 -5.30 5.81 5.21
C ALA A 29 -6.32 6.94 5.46
N ASP A 30 -6.13 8.08 4.80
CA ASP A 30 -7.07 9.21 4.85
C ASP A 30 -8.46 8.82 4.32
N GLU A 31 -8.53 8.08 3.19
CA GLU A 31 -9.78 7.54 2.62
C GLU A 31 -10.53 6.59 3.58
N ASN A 32 -9.84 6.01 4.56
CA ASN A 32 -10.40 5.11 5.56
C ASN A 32 -10.56 5.76 6.94
N ASP A 33 -10.42 7.09 7.05
CA ASP A 33 -10.44 7.85 8.31
C ASP A 33 -9.42 7.33 9.36
N ILE A 34 -8.31 6.77 8.89
CA ILE A 34 -7.24 6.25 9.73
C ILE A 34 -6.10 7.25 9.84
N ARG A 35 -5.73 7.60 11.07
CA ARG A 35 -4.49 8.33 11.33
C ARG A 35 -3.28 7.41 11.18
N LEU A 36 -2.65 7.42 10.01
CA LEU A 36 -1.39 6.73 9.75
C LEU A 36 -0.19 7.66 9.96
N PRO A 37 0.72 7.39 10.91
CA PRO A 37 1.95 8.15 11.02
C PRO A 37 2.82 8.01 9.75
N GLY A 38 3.35 9.12 9.26
CA GLY A 38 4.16 9.14 8.04
C GLY A 38 5.39 8.23 8.10
N GLU A 39 5.97 8.06 9.29
CA GLU A 39 7.08 7.14 9.54
C GLU A 39 6.69 5.66 9.32
N VAL A 40 5.45 5.28 9.66
CA VAL A 40 4.91 3.93 9.43
C VAL A 40 4.62 3.73 7.95
N ALA A 41 4.04 4.74 7.29
CA ALA A 41 3.84 4.72 5.83
C ALA A 41 5.17 4.54 5.08
N PHE A 42 6.20 5.30 5.48
CA PHE A 42 7.55 5.20 4.93
C PHE A 42 8.16 3.81 5.16
N PHE A 43 8.00 3.25 6.37
CA PHE A 43 8.50 1.92 6.70
C PHE A 43 7.85 0.83 5.84
N ILE A 44 6.51 0.85 5.69
CA ILE A 44 5.77 -0.08 4.84
C ILE A 44 6.22 0.06 3.38
N ALA A 45 6.27 1.29 2.85
CA ALA A 45 6.66 1.57 1.48
C ALA A 45 8.12 1.19 1.16
N LYS A 46 9.01 1.24 2.15
CA LYS A 46 10.41 0.81 2.01
C LYS A 46 10.54 -0.72 1.92
N ARG A 47 9.69 -1.47 2.63
CA ARG A 47 9.67 -2.94 2.63
C ARG A 47 8.95 -3.53 1.40
N LEU A 48 7.94 -2.84 0.86
CA LEU A 48 7.13 -3.32 -0.27
C LEU A 48 7.48 -2.54 -1.55
N ARG A 49 8.05 -3.22 -2.55
CA ARG A 49 8.48 -2.64 -3.85
C ARG A 49 7.64 -3.07 -5.04
N SER A 50 6.52 -3.73 -4.78
CA SER A 50 5.69 -4.41 -5.77
C SER A 50 4.63 -3.47 -6.32
N ASN A 51 3.34 -3.74 -6.10
CA ASN A 51 2.23 -2.99 -6.69
C ASN A 51 1.28 -2.44 -5.62
N VAL A 52 0.36 -1.58 -6.06
CA VAL A 52 -0.61 -0.88 -5.18
C VAL A 52 -1.44 -1.85 -4.33
N ARG A 53 -1.82 -3.02 -4.86
CA ARG A 53 -2.63 -4.00 -4.12
C ARG A 53 -1.88 -4.57 -2.91
N GLU A 54 -0.57 -4.78 -3.01
CA GLU A 54 0.22 -5.24 -1.86
C GLU A 54 0.38 -4.15 -0.78
N LEU A 55 0.51 -2.88 -1.19
CA LEU A 55 0.52 -1.74 -0.28
C LEU A 55 -0.80 -1.64 0.50
N GLU A 56 -1.94 -1.74 -0.20
CA GLU A 56 -3.27 -1.76 0.40
C GLU A 56 -3.45 -2.94 1.36
N GLY A 57 -3.00 -4.14 0.95
CA GLY A 57 -3.05 -5.32 1.81
C GLY A 57 -2.24 -5.16 3.10
N ALA A 58 -1.07 -4.52 3.03
CA ALA A 58 -0.26 -4.23 4.21
C ALA A 58 -0.88 -3.17 5.12
N LEU A 59 -1.41 -2.10 4.53
CA LEU A 59 -2.14 -1.08 5.27
C LEU A 59 -3.33 -1.69 6.04
N ASN A 60 -4.13 -2.53 5.37
CA ASN A 60 -5.27 -3.20 5.99
C ASN A 60 -4.86 -4.10 7.17
N ARG A 61 -3.72 -4.80 7.07
CA ARG A 61 -3.20 -5.61 8.18
C ARG A 61 -2.80 -4.74 9.38
N VAL A 62 -2.16 -3.60 9.14
CA VAL A 62 -1.76 -2.65 10.19
C VAL A 62 -2.99 -2.07 10.88
N ILE A 63 -4.00 -1.65 10.11
CA ILE A 63 -5.28 -1.14 10.63
C ILE A 63 -5.99 -2.21 11.46
N ALA A 64 -6.12 -3.42 10.92
CA ALA A 64 -6.79 -4.52 11.61
C ALA A 64 -6.10 -4.86 12.93
N ASN A 65 -4.77 -4.85 12.97
CA ASN A 65 -4.03 -5.10 14.20
C ASN A 65 -4.23 -3.97 15.24
N ALA A 66 -4.15 -2.71 14.82
CA ALA A 66 -4.42 -1.56 15.70
C ALA A 66 -5.84 -1.62 16.29
N ASN A 67 -6.83 -1.93 15.46
CA ASN A 67 -8.22 -2.10 15.89
C ASN A 67 -8.40 -3.28 16.85
N PHE A 68 -7.74 -4.41 16.58
CA PHE A 68 -7.83 -5.61 17.44
C PHE A 68 -7.15 -5.41 18.80
N THR A 69 -6.02 -4.70 18.83
CA THR A 69 -5.25 -4.45 20.06
C THR A 69 -5.70 -3.21 20.82
N GLY A 70 -6.51 -2.34 20.20
CA GLY A 70 -6.88 -1.02 20.72
C GLY A 70 -5.70 -0.05 20.84
N ARG A 71 -4.57 -0.35 20.19
CA ARG A 71 -3.34 0.46 20.23
C ARG A 71 -3.24 1.35 19.01
N ALA A 72 -2.60 2.50 19.18
CA ALA A 72 -2.27 3.37 18.07
C ALA A 72 -1.31 2.67 17.08
N ILE A 73 -1.44 3.00 15.80
CA ILE A 73 -0.51 2.54 14.76
C ILE A 73 0.87 3.15 15.04
N THR A 74 1.89 2.30 15.25
CA THR A 74 3.28 2.70 15.55
C THR A 74 4.26 1.82 14.77
N ILE A 75 5.54 2.19 14.70
CA ILE A 75 6.57 1.39 14.00
C ILE A 75 6.86 0.04 14.67
N ASP A 76 6.33 -0.21 15.88
CA ASP A 76 6.56 -1.43 16.67
C ASP A 76 5.84 -2.69 16.12
N PHE A 77 5.60 -2.73 14.80
CA PHE A 77 5.16 -3.91 14.07
C PHE A 77 6.38 -4.69 13.55
N GLY A 78 7.13 -5.30 14.49
CA GLY A 78 8.06 -6.37 14.16
C GLY A 78 9.33 -6.41 15.00
N ALA A 79 9.24 -7.06 16.15
CA ALA A 79 10.21 -8.07 16.56
C ALA A 79 9.54 -9.45 16.44
#